data_AF-A0A7S1FB58-F1
#
_entry.id   AF-A0A7S1FB58-F1
#
_cell.length_a   1.000
_cell.length_b   1.000
_cell.length_c   1.000
_cell.angle_alpha   90.00
_cell.angle_beta   90.00
_cell.angle_gamma   90.00
#
_symmetry.space_group_name_H-M   'P 1'
#
loop_
_entity.id
_entity.type
_entity.pdbx_description
1 polymer ?
#
loop_
_entity_poly.entity_id
_entity_poly.type
_entity_poly.pdbx_seq_one_letter_code
_entity_poly.pdbx_strand_id
1 'polypeptide(L)'
;MAQAISIEAVASGFLITVPQIEGPVAMQRLLVWAFLVSVSPCDACDARDLIAQHEGKRSCVYTDTMGHPTIGIGYNLDQSGAQEAIDSVGADYDSVRDGTQCLTDTQIFDLFDPSYQRAVSGARAAVSSYDSLCCSVQNVMTDMDYNLGNSGFASFTTFIGLVNEGSWAAAAEDGRNTRWCGEVGSRCSDDMTAVAGGCGSRAVV
;
A
#
# COMPACT_ATOMS: atom_id res chain seq x y z
N MET A 1 -27.05 -39.46 -29.22
CA MET A 1 -25.69 -38.93 -29.41
C MET A 1 -25.72 -37.44 -29.17
N ALA A 2 -25.15 -36.99 -28.06
CA ALA A 2 -24.87 -35.59 -27.78
C ALA A 2 -23.65 -35.59 -26.86
N GLN A 3 -22.57 -34.94 -27.30
CA GLN A 3 -21.35 -34.75 -26.54
C GLN A 3 -21.33 -33.35 -25.94
N ALA A 4 -20.39 -33.22 -24.98
CA ALA A 4 -19.76 -32.00 -24.46
C ALA A 4 -20.42 -31.44 -23.17
N ILE A 5 -19.70 -30.87 -22.19
CA ILE A 5 -18.37 -30.26 -22.15
C ILE A 5 -17.84 -30.46 -20.71
N SER A 6 -16.61 -30.99 -20.54
CA SER A 6 -15.91 -30.94 -19.25
C SER A 6 -15.20 -29.59 -19.15
N ILE A 7 -15.60 -28.75 -18.19
CA ILE A 7 -14.83 -27.57 -17.79
C ILE A 7 -14.00 -28.01 -16.59
N GLU A 8 -12.69 -28.19 -16.80
CA GLU A 8 -11.73 -28.37 -15.71
C GLU A 8 -11.45 -26.99 -15.10
N ALA A 9 -12.12 -26.68 -13.99
CA ALA A 9 -11.65 -25.64 -13.09
C ALA A 9 -10.64 -26.29 -12.14
N VAL A 10 -9.35 -26.18 -12.46
CA VAL A 10 -8.25 -26.56 -11.57
C VAL A 10 -8.07 -25.43 -10.57
N ALA A 11 -8.68 -25.57 -9.39
CA ALA A 11 -8.36 -24.75 -8.23
C ALA A 11 -8.07 -25.67 -7.05
N SER A 12 -6.77 -25.79 -6.76
CA SER A 12 -6.15 -26.08 -5.47
C SER A 12 -6.80 -27.15 -4.60
N GLY A 13 -6.10 -28.29 -4.56
CA GLY A 13 -6.45 -29.47 -3.79
C GLY A 13 -6.78 -29.19 -2.33
N PHE A 14 -8.05 -29.41 -2.00
CA PHE A 14 -8.46 -29.88 -0.69
C PHE A 14 -9.50 -30.99 -0.92
N LEU A 15 -9.04 -32.23 -1.00
CA LEU A 15 -9.89 -33.41 -1.08
C LEU A 15 -10.54 -33.63 0.29
N ILE A 16 -11.75 -33.09 0.48
CA ILE A 16 -12.61 -33.53 1.58
C ILE A 16 -13.27 -34.84 1.14
N THR A 17 -12.78 -35.96 1.64
CA THR A 17 -13.51 -37.23 1.55
C THR A 17 -14.80 -37.12 2.35
N VAL A 18 -15.93 -36.94 1.65
CA VAL A 18 -17.27 -37.06 2.23
C VAL A 18 -17.63 -38.55 2.28
N PRO A 19 -18.01 -39.11 3.44
CA PRO A 19 -18.48 -40.49 3.48
C PRO A 19 -19.82 -40.58 2.74
N GLN A 20 -19.89 -41.47 1.75
CA GLN A 20 -21.14 -41.84 1.09
C GLN A 20 -21.99 -42.62 2.10
N ILE A 21 -23.05 -42.01 2.63
CA ILE A 21 -24.06 -42.72 3.40
C ILE A 21 -25.16 -43.12 2.43
N GLU A 22 -25.12 -44.38 1.97
CA GLU A 22 -26.22 -44.98 1.20
C GLU A 22 -27.32 -45.44 2.15
N GLY A 23 -28.52 -44.89 1.97
CA GLY A 23 -29.72 -45.37 2.64
C GLY A 23 -30.96 -44.67 2.06
N PRO A 24 -31.97 -45.41 1.59
CA PRO A 24 -33.19 -44.80 1.10
C PRO A 24 -34.05 -44.45 2.32
N VAL A 25 -34.58 -43.23 2.38
CA VAL A 25 -35.93 -42.89 2.88
C VAL A 25 -35.97 -41.40 3.27
N ALA A 26 -37.09 -40.78 2.90
CA ALA A 26 -37.63 -39.52 3.41
C ALA A 26 -36.97 -38.23 2.89
N MET A 27 -37.49 -37.84 1.73
CA MET A 27 -37.68 -36.47 1.27
C MET A 27 -38.13 -35.54 2.41
N GLN A 28 -37.18 -34.89 3.08
CA GLN A 28 -37.44 -33.76 3.95
C GLN A 28 -36.54 -32.59 3.55
N ARG A 29 -37.20 -31.55 3.09
CA ARG A 29 -36.68 -30.27 2.60
C ARG A 29 -35.54 -29.74 3.48
N LEU A 30 -34.31 -29.90 3.02
CA LEU A 30 -33.19 -29.07 3.44
C LEU A 30 -32.89 -28.11 2.30
N LEU A 31 -33.56 -26.96 2.34
CA LEU A 31 -33.05 -25.76 1.69
C LEU A 31 -31.75 -25.40 2.40
N VAL A 32 -30.63 -25.95 1.94
CA VAL A 32 -29.31 -25.45 2.32
C VAL A 32 -29.17 -24.11 1.61
N TRP A 33 -29.54 -23.04 2.33
CA TRP A 33 -29.11 -21.69 1.97
C TRP A 33 -27.58 -21.70 2.10
N ALA A 34 -26.89 -21.92 0.98
CA ALA A 34 -25.49 -21.55 0.86
C ALA A 34 -25.44 -20.03 0.95
N PHE A 35 -25.33 -19.50 2.16
CA PHE A 35 -24.96 -18.12 2.39
C PHE A 35 -23.51 -18.00 1.92
N LEU A 36 -23.32 -17.64 0.65
CA LEU A 36 -22.06 -17.10 0.18
C LEU A 36 -21.86 -15.80 0.97
N VAL A 37 -21.15 -15.89 2.09
CA VAL A 37 -20.56 -14.69 2.69
C VAL A 37 -19.52 -14.24 1.67
N SER A 38 -19.92 -13.35 0.77
CA SER A 38 -18.99 -12.54 -0.01
C SER A 38 -18.16 -11.80 1.03
N VAL A 39 -16.99 -12.34 1.37
CA VAL A 39 -15.97 -11.58 2.07
C VAL A 39 -15.55 -10.53 1.04
N SER A 40 -16.20 -9.36 1.09
CA SER A 40 -15.67 -8.19 0.40
C SER A 40 -14.21 -8.08 0.84
N PRO A 41 -13.24 -7.94 -0.08
CA PRO A 41 -11.92 -7.51 0.35
C PRO A 41 -12.17 -6.23 1.14
N CYS A 42 -11.81 -6.23 2.42
CA CYS A 42 -11.62 -4.97 3.11
C CYS A 42 -10.68 -4.16 2.21
N ASP A 43 -11.11 -3.00 1.74
CA ASP A 43 -10.34 -2.16 0.82
C ASP A 43 -8.90 -2.12 1.36
N ALA A 44 -7.98 -2.70 0.59
CA ALA A 44 -6.59 -2.72 0.99
C ALA A 44 -6.14 -1.27 1.06
N CYS A 45 -5.51 -0.89 2.17
CA CYS A 45 -5.10 0.49 2.37
C CYS A 45 -4.09 0.89 1.30
N ASP A 46 -4.27 2.08 0.72
CA ASP A 46 -3.42 2.61 -0.33
C ASP A 46 -2.88 3.98 0.11
N ALA A 47 -1.55 4.07 0.23
CA ALA A 47 -0.85 5.28 0.64
C ALA A 47 -0.26 6.07 -0.54
N ARG A 48 -0.49 5.62 -1.79
CA ARG A 48 0.09 6.26 -2.98
C ARG A 48 -0.30 7.72 -3.10
N ASP A 49 -1.57 8.06 -2.87
CA ASP A 49 -2.04 9.45 -2.93
C ASP A 49 -1.46 10.31 -1.79
N LEU A 50 -1.33 9.75 -0.59
CA LEU A 50 -0.70 10.42 0.56
C LEU A 50 0.77 10.74 0.26
N ILE A 51 1.52 9.75 -0.23
CA ILE A 51 2.93 9.94 -0.59
C ILE A 51 3.06 10.93 -1.75
N ALA A 52 2.21 10.82 -2.78
CA ALA A 52 2.21 11.74 -3.92
C ALA A 52 1.91 13.19 -3.49
N GLN A 53 1.08 13.39 -2.46
CA GLN A 53 0.82 14.69 -1.86
C GLN A 53 2.05 15.25 -1.15
N HIS A 54 2.77 14.44 -0.38
CA HIS A 54 3.93 14.87 0.40
C HIS A 54 5.21 15.07 -0.44
N GLU A 55 5.48 14.17 -1.37
CA GLU A 55 6.65 14.24 -2.26
C GLU A 55 6.44 15.24 -3.41
N GLY A 56 5.17 15.41 -3.81
CA GLY A 56 4.79 16.14 -5.00
C GLY A 56 4.86 15.29 -6.26
N LYS A 57 3.79 15.32 -7.05
CA LYS A 57 3.71 14.69 -8.38
C LYS A 57 4.03 15.70 -9.49
N ARG A 58 4.90 15.33 -10.43
CA ARG A 58 5.23 16.10 -11.63
C ARG A 58 5.21 15.21 -12.86
N SER A 59 4.37 15.54 -13.84
CA SER A 59 4.24 14.75 -15.08
C SER A 59 5.42 14.92 -16.03
N CYS A 60 6.09 16.07 -16.01
CA CYS A 60 7.25 16.35 -16.84
C CYS A 60 8.52 16.42 -15.96
N VAL A 61 9.68 16.20 -16.57
CA VAL A 61 10.98 16.30 -15.89
C VAL A 61 11.16 17.70 -15.27
N TYR A 62 11.77 17.72 -14.09
CA TYR A 62 12.17 18.93 -13.39
C TYR A 62 13.54 18.71 -12.73
N THR A 63 14.18 19.80 -12.31
CA THR A 63 15.41 19.73 -11.51
C THR A 63 15.04 19.76 -10.05
N ASP A 64 15.47 18.75 -9.28
CA ASP A 64 15.25 18.72 -7.83
C ASP A 64 16.13 19.74 -7.08
N THR A 65 16.02 19.77 -5.76
CA THR A 65 16.81 20.67 -4.90
C THR A 65 18.30 20.35 -4.87
N MET A 66 18.68 19.15 -5.31
CA MET A 66 20.07 18.68 -5.40
C MET A 66 20.66 18.84 -6.81
N GLY A 67 19.87 19.33 -7.77
CA GLY A 67 20.32 19.55 -9.15
C GLY A 67 20.11 18.36 -10.09
N HIS A 68 19.42 17.30 -9.65
CA HIS A 68 19.19 16.10 -10.45
C HIS A 68 17.90 16.17 -11.28
N PRO A 69 17.91 15.71 -12.54
CA PRO A 69 16.72 15.56 -13.35
C PRO A 69 15.82 14.49 -12.71
N THR A 70 14.59 14.87 -12.40
CA THR A 70 13.64 14.08 -11.61
C THR A 70 12.26 14.12 -12.28
N ILE A 71 11.47 13.05 -12.17
CA ILE A 71 10.11 12.97 -12.72
C ILE A 71 9.16 12.19 -11.80
N GLY A 72 7.85 12.32 -12.03
CA GLY A 72 6.83 11.53 -11.35
C GLY A 72 6.74 11.92 -9.88
N ILE A 73 6.88 10.93 -9.00
CA ILE A 73 6.89 11.07 -7.54
C ILE A 73 8.35 10.87 -7.08
N GLY A 74 9.17 11.91 -7.21
CA GLY A 74 10.56 11.93 -6.74
C GLY A 74 11.51 10.93 -7.44
N TYR A 75 11.23 10.49 -8.67
CA TYR A 75 12.07 9.51 -9.37
C TYR A 75 13.29 10.18 -10.02
N ASN A 76 14.48 9.94 -9.47
CA ASN A 76 15.74 10.48 -9.99
C ASN A 76 16.14 9.79 -11.31
N LEU A 77 16.25 10.54 -12.41
CA LEU A 77 16.61 10.04 -13.73
C LEU A 77 18.12 9.75 -13.89
N ASP A 78 18.97 10.19 -12.96
CA ASP A 78 20.42 9.88 -12.94
C ASP A 78 20.73 8.52 -12.30
N GLN A 79 19.75 7.89 -11.63
CA GLN A 79 20.00 6.64 -10.92
C GLN A 79 20.23 5.47 -11.88
N SER A 80 20.98 4.47 -11.42
CA SER A 80 21.16 3.22 -12.18
C SER A 80 19.81 2.53 -12.42
N GLY A 81 19.55 2.09 -13.64
CA GLY A 81 18.29 1.45 -14.01
C GLY A 81 17.19 2.43 -14.45
N ALA A 82 17.46 3.75 -14.48
CA ALA A 82 16.46 4.75 -14.83
C ALA A 82 15.93 4.58 -16.26
N GLN A 83 16.82 4.27 -17.21
CA GLN A 83 16.42 4.03 -18.59
C GLN A 83 15.47 2.84 -18.70
N GLU A 84 15.85 1.71 -18.13
CA GLU A 84 15.04 0.49 -18.16
C GLU A 84 13.69 0.69 -17.45
N ALA A 85 13.66 1.46 -16.36
CA ALA A 85 12.43 1.76 -15.65
C ALA A 85 11.48 2.64 -16.48
N ILE A 86 11.99 3.69 -17.14
CA ILE A 86 11.18 4.55 -18.02
C ILE A 86 10.66 3.76 -19.22
N ASP A 87 11.52 2.94 -19.84
CA ASP A 87 11.14 2.07 -20.96
C ASP A 87 10.06 1.07 -20.53
N SER A 88 10.13 0.54 -19.29
CA SER A 88 9.17 -0.44 -18.77
C SER A 88 7.75 0.11 -18.60
N VAL A 89 7.59 1.41 -18.39
CA VAL A 89 6.29 2.08 -18.34
C VAL A 89 5.84 2.59 -19.71
N GLY A 90 6.53 2.18 -20.78
CA GLY A 90 6.17 2.53 -22.16
C GLY A 90 6.45 3.99 -22.53
N ALA A 91 7.43 4.61 -21.89
CA ALA A 91 7.94 5.93 -22.25
C ALA A 91 9.37 5.83 -22.80
N ASP A 92 9.83 6.87 -23.49
CA ASP A 92 11.20 6.93 -24.00
C ASP A 92 12.09 7.70 -23.03
N TYR A 93 13.15 7.08 -22.53
CA TYR A 93 14.03 7.70 -21.52
C TYR A 93 14.65 9.02 -21.98
N ASP A 94 15.18 9.06 -23.21
CA ASP A 94 15.86 10.24 -23.73
C ASP A 94 14.87 11.42 -23.90
N SER A 95 13.68 11.15 -24.43
CA SER A 95 12.58 12.13 -24.59
C SER A 95 12.01 12.59 -23.25
N VAL A 96 11.98 11.72 -22.24
CA VAL A 96 11.59 12.10 -20.89
C VAL A 96 12.65 13.00 -20.26
N ARG A 97 13.93 12.62 -20.40
CA ARG A 97 15.06 13.33 -19.79
C ARG A 97 15.30 14.69 -20.43
N ASP A 98 15.07 14.86 -21.73
CA ASP A 98 15.17 16.14 -22.43
C ASP A 98 13.92 17.03 -22.27
N GLY A 99 12.84 16.47 -21.70
CA GLY A 99 11.59 17.15 -21.41
C GLY A 99 10.63 17.28 -22.59
N THR A 100 10.88 16.60 -23.71
CA THR A 100 9.97 16.56 -24.87
C THR A 100 8.80 15.60 -24.67
N GLN A 101 8.93 14.64 -23.73
CA GLN A 101 7.85 13.75 -23.30
C GLN A 101 7.56 13.91 -21.79
N CYS A 102 6.28 14.05 -21.46
CA CYS A 102 5.78 13.93 -20.09
C CYS A 102 5.10 12.57 -19.89
N LEU A 103 5.12 12.06 -18.66
CA LEU A 103 4.45 10.83 -18.28
C LEU A 103 2.97 11.08 -17.98
N THR A 104 2.15 10.08 -18.27
CA THR A 104 0.76 10.01 -17.80
C THR A 104 0.69 9.60 -16.33
N ASP A 105 -0.44 9.84 -15.67
CA ASP A 105 -0.63 9.43 -14.28
C ASP A 105 -0.42 7.92 -14.06
N THR A 106 -0.90 7.08 -14.99
CA THR A 106 -0.68 5.63 -14.94
C THR A 106 0.82 5.31 -14.98
N GLN A 107 1.56 5.89 -15.92
CA GLN A 107 3.00 5.67 -16.03
C GLN A 107 3.77 6.15 -14.79
N ILE A 108 3.35 7.27 -14.19
CA ILE A 108 3.96 7.77 -12.95
C ILE A 108 3.75 6.79 -11.81
N PHE A 109 2.53 6.26 -11.64
CA PHE A 109 2.25 5.30 -10.58
C PHE A 109 2.90 3.93 -10.83
N ASP A 110 2.97 3.48 -12.09
CA ASP A 110 3.69 2.26 -12.45
C ASP A 110 5.20 2.41 -12.18
N LEU A 111 5.78 3.57 -12.47
CA LEU A 111 7.19 3.89 -12.17
C LEU A 111 7.46 3.97 -10.66
N PHE A 112 6.48 4.46 -9.90
CA PHE A 112 6.55 4.64 -8.45
C PHE A 112 6.36 3.33 -7.68
N ASP A 113 5.57 2.38 -8.22
CA ASP A 113 5.13 1.17 -7.52
C ASP A 113 6.28 0.37 -6.87
N PRO A 114 7.42 0.12 -7.52
CA PRO A 114 8.50 -0.64 -6.89
C PRO A 114 9.04 0.00 -5.60
N SER A 115 9.14 1.33 -5.55
CA SER A 115 9.57 2.06 -4.35
C SER A 115 8.48 2.08 -3.28
N TYR A 116 7.22 2.24 -3.70
CA TYR A 116 6.06 2.11 -2.81
C TYR A 116 5.98 0.73 -2.15
N GLN A 117 6.15 -0.38 -2.89
CA GLN A 117 6.12 -1.73 -2.33
C GLN A 117 7.26 -1.99 -1.35
N ARG A 118 8.43 -1.39 -1.56
CA ARG A 118 9.53 -1.42 -0.59
C ARG A 118 9.14 -0.71 0.70
N ALA A 119 8.48 0.44 0.61
CA ALA A 119 8.00 1.18 1.78
C ALA A 119 6.92 0.42 2.56
N VAL A 120 5.96 -0.20 1.86
CA VAL A 120 4.96 -1.08 2.48
C VAL A 120 5.64 -2.24 3.23
N SER A 121 6.65 -2.84 2.60
CA SER A 121 7.39 -3.95 3.21
C SER A 121 8.24 -3.51 4.41
N GLY A 122 8.87 -2.34 4.33
CA GLY A 122 9.64 -1.74 5.42
C GLY A 122 8.76 -1.39 6.61
N ALA A 123 7.66 -0.69 6.37
CA ALA A 123 6.70 -0.33 7.39
C ALA A 123 6.11 -1.56 8.08
N ARG A 124 5.72 -2.58 7.30
CA ARG A 124 5.23 -3.87 7.81
C ARG A 124 6.27 -4.61 8.64
N ALA A 125 7.55 -4.54 8.27
CA ALA A 125 8.62 -5.18 9.03
C ALA A 125 8.91 -4.44 10.36
N ALA A 126 8.76 -3.12 10.39
CA ALA A 126 8.99 -2.29 11.57
C ALA A 126 7.81 -2.34 12.56
N VAL A 127 6.57 -2.35 12.07
CA VAL A 127 5.35 -2.26 12.87
C VAL A 127 4.67 -3.63 12.98
N SER A 128 4.83 -4.31 14.12
CA SER A 128 4.27 -5.66 14.32
C SER A 128 2.74 -5.74 14.17
N SER A 129 2.01 -4.64 14.43
CA SER A 129 0.57 -4.54 14.27
C SER A 129 0.11 -4.07 12.89
N TYR A 130 1.03 -3.86 11.92
CA TYR A 130 0.76 -3.18 10.64
C TYR A 130 -0.53 -3.63 9.96
N ASP A 131 -0.71 -4.94 9.78
CA ASP A 131 -1.86 -5.53 9.08
C ASP A 131 -3.21 -5.34 9.81
N SER A 132 -3.17 -5.05 11.10
CA SER A 132 -4.37 -4.79 11.92
C SER A 132 -4.72 -3.31 12.03
N LEU A 133 -3.84 -2.42 11.53
CA LEU A 133 -4.11 -0.99 11.49
C LEU A 133 -5.22 -0.69 10.46
N CYS A 134 -6.04 0.29 10.79
CA CYS A 134 -6.88 1.00 9.84
C CYS A 134 -6.06 1.71 8.77
N CYS A 135 -6.68 2.01 7.64
CA CYS A 135 -5.98 2.63 6.52
C CYS A 135 -5.39 4.00 6.83
N SER A 136 -6.04 4.82 7.66
CA SER A 136 -5.46 6.12 8.02
C SER A 136 -4.09 5.98 8.68
N VAL A 137 -3.93 5.05 9.62
CA VAL A 137 -2.66 4.87 10.35
C VAL A 137 -1.68 4.02 9.53
N GLN A 138 -2.17 2.98 8.85
CA GLN A 138 -1.34 2.12 7.98
C GLN A 138 -0.69 2.93 6.85
N ASN A 139 -1.43 3.87 6.26
CA ASN A 139 -0.92 4.76 5.23
C ASN A 139 0.20 5.66 5.77
N VAL A 140 0.06 6.21 6.98
CA VAL A 140 1.12 7.00 7.62
C VAL A 140 2.38 6.16 7.88
N MET A 141 2.23 4.90 8.32
CA MET A 141 3.42 4.04 8.51
C MET A 141 4.18 3.83 7.20
N THR A 142 3.44 3.63 6.10
CA THR A 142 4.03 3.49 4.76
C THR A 142 4.65 4.79 4.27
N ASP A 143 3.99 5.92 4.50
CA ASP A 143 4.46 7.24 4.11
C ASP A 143 5.76 7.61 4.82
N MET A 144 5.81 7.39 6.14
CA MET A 144 7.02 7.60 6.94
C MET A 144 8.16 6.68 6.49
N ASP A 145 7.89 5.40 6.22
CA ASP A 145 8.92 4.47 5.71
C ASP A 145 9.43 4.90 4.33
N TYR A 146 8.55 5.37 3.44
CA TYR A 146 8.96 5.91 2.14
C TYR A 146 9.92 7.09 2.30
N ASN A 147 9.63 8.00 3.22
CA ASN A 147 10.46 9.19 3.43
C ASN A 147 11.81 8.91 4.09
N LEU A 148 11.79 8.05 5.10
CA LEU A 148 12.94 7.80 5.98
C LEU A 148 13.79 6.61 5.52
N GLY A 149 13.24 5.76 4.65
CA GLY A 149 13.73 4.43 4.35
C GLY A 149 13.56 3.47 5.53
N ASN A 150 13.62 2.17 5.24
CA ASN A 150 13.33 1.11 6.21
C ASN A 150 14.12 1.23 7.52
N SER A 151 15.42 1.54 7.45
CA SER A 151 16.25 1.69 8.65
C SER A 151 15.98 2.99 9.40
N GLY A 152 15.69 4.07 8.67
CA GLY A 152 15.34 5.36 9.26
C GLY A 152 14.03 5.24 10.04
N PHE A 153 12.98 4.71 9.42
CA PHE A 153 11.70 4.50 10.07
C PHE A 153 11.78 3.52 11.25
N ALA A 154 12.48 2.39 11.09
CA ALA A 154 12.67 1.43 12.19
C ALA A 154 13.38 2.00 13.43
N SER A 155 14.09 3.14 13.31
CA SER A 155 14.71 3.81 14.45
C SER A 155 13.72 4.53 15.37
N PHE A 156 12.48 4.75 14.94
CA PHE A 156 11.39 5.42 15.68
C PHE A 156 10.76 4.47 16.72
N THR A 157 11.59 3.84 17.53
CA THR A 157 11.20 2.72 18.42
C THR A 157 10.09 3.07 19.41
N THR A 158 10.10 4.27 20.00
CA THR A 158 9.04 4.74 20.92
C THR A 158 7.72 4.92 20.18
N PHE A 159 7.71 5.72 19.11
CA PHE A 159 6.56 5.93 18.24
C PHE A 159 5.95 4.61 17.77
N ILE A 160 6.77 3.71 17.23
CA ILE A 160 6.34 2.39 16.75
C ILE A 160 5.75 1.56 17.89
N GLY A 161 6.35 1.59 19.09
CA GLY A 161 5.81 0.93 20.28
C GLY A 161 4.40 1.43 20.61
N LEU A 162 4.21 2.75 20.64
CA LEU A 162 2.91 3.37 20.91
C LEU A 162 1.87 3.07 19.83
N VAL A 163 2.27 3.00 18.55
CA VAL A 163 1.40 2.56 17.45
C VAL A 163 0.97 1.11 17.62
N ASN A 164 1.90 0.22 17.98
CA ASN A 164 1.60 -1.20 18.23
C ASN A 164 0.61 -1.39 19.39
N GLU A 165 0.67 -0.52 20.40
CA GLU A 165 -0.24 -0.52 21.56
C GLU A 165 -1.58 0.16 21.28
N GLY A 166 -1.74 0.83 20.14
CA GLY A 166 -2.92 1.64 19.84
C GLY A 166 -3.02 2.94 20.65
N SER A 167 -1.90 3.40 21.20
CA SER A 167 -1.77 4.61 22.01
C SER A 167 -1.71 5.87 21.13
N TRP A 168 -2.73 6.08 20.30
CA TRP A 168 -2.75 7.05 19.19
C TRP A 168 -2.36 8.48 19.54
N ALA A 169 -2.91 9.03 20.63
CA ALA A 169 -2.59 10.38 21.06
C ALA A 169 -1.13 10.51 21.51
N ALA A 170 -0.61 9.51 22.21
CA ALA A 170 0.78 9.48 22.65
C ALA A 170 1.74 9.24 21.47
N ALA A 171 1.39 8.36 20.53
CA ALA A 171 2.16 8.14 19.31
C ALA A 171 2.29 9.43 18.49
N ALA A 172 1.17 10.14 18.27
CA ALA A 172 1.20 11.41 17.56
C ALA A 172 2.06 12.47 18.27
N GLU A 173 2.00 12.53 19.61
CA GLU A 173 2.84 13.45 20.38
C GLU A 173 4.33 13.09 20.31
N ASP A 174 4.67 11.80 20.40
CA ASP A 174 6.05 11.33 20.24
C ASP A 174 6.59 11.71 18.86
N GLY A 175 5.84 11.41 17.79
CA GLY A 175 6.22 11.73 16.42
C GLY A 175 6.41 13.23 16.17
N ARG A 176 5.54 14.09 16.73
CA ARG A 176 5.69 15.56 16.67
C ARG A 176 6.97 16.08 17.32
N ASN A 177 7.47 15.39 18.34
CA ASN A 177 8.67 15.78 19.08
C ASN A 177 9.98 15.24 18.47
N THR A 178 9.90 14.58 17.31
CA THR A 178 11.10 14.09 16.61
C THR A 178 11.79 15.18 15.80
N ARG A 179 13.10 15.01 15.57
CA ARG A 179 13.87 15.88 14.66
C ARG A 179 13.30 15.86 13.24
N TRP A 180 12.90 14.67 12.76
CA TRP A 180 12.26 14.49 11.45
C TRP A 180 11.09 15.43 11.26
N CYS A 181 10.21 15.55 12.27
CA CYS A 181 9.05 16.43 12.20
C CYS A 181 9.42 17.90 11.93
N GLY A 182 10.50 18.37 12.57
CA GLY A 182 11.02 19.72 12.35
C GLY A 182 11.65 19.93 10.96
N GLU A 183 12.12 18.86 10.31
CA GLU A 183 12.74 18.92 8.99
C GLU A 183 11.71 18.84 7.85
N VAL A 184 10.63 18.05 8.00
CA VAL A 184 9.64 17.81 6.93
C VAL A 184 8.39 18.70 7.00
N GLY A 185 8.20 19.46 8.08
CA GLY A 185 7.15 20.47 8.17
C GLY A 185 5.72 19.91 8.07
N SER A 186 4.97 20.30 7.04
CA SER A 186 3.55 19.97 6.90
C SER A 186 3.28 18.46 6.83
N ARG A 187 4.19 17.68 6.24
CA ARG A 187 4.09 16.21 6.18
C ARG A 187 3.89 15.61 7.57
N CYS A 188 4.76 15.97 8.51
CA CYS A 188 4.62 15.50 9.89
C CYS A 188 3.31 15.96 10.53
N SER A 189 2.88 17.20 10.28
CA SER A 189 1.60 17.70 10.80
C SER A 189 0.41 16.85 10.30
N ASP A 190 0.39 16.52 9.02
CA ASP A 190 -0.66 15.74 8.38
C ASP A 190 -0.63 14.28 8.89
N ASP A 191 0.54 13.65 8.88
CA ASP A 191 0.77 12.29 9.39
C ASP A 191 0.37 12.14 10.86
N MET A 192 0.84 13.05 11.72
CA MET A 192 0.55 12.97 13.16
C MET A 192 -0.90 13.34 13.48
N THR A 193 -1.57 14.11 12.61
CA THR A 193 -3.02 14.33 12.72
C THR A 193 -3.79 13.06 12.39
N ALA A 194 -3.42 12.36 11.32
CA ALA A 194 -3.99 11.06 10.97
C ALA A 194 -3.75 10.00 12.06
N VAL A 195 -2.52 9.94 12.61
CA VAL A 195 -2.19 9.04 13.73
C VAL A 195 -3.00 9.39 14.98
N ALA A 196 -3.15 10.67 15.33
CA ALA A 196 -3.94 11.10 16.48
C ALA A 196 -5.43 10.75 16.35
N GLY A 197 -5.97 10.74 15.12
CA GLY A 197 -7.32 10.26 14.83
C GLY A 197 -7.49 8.77 15.12
N GLY A 198 -6.39 8.01 15.06
CA GLY A 198 -6.36 6.59 15.35
C GLY A 198 -7.25 5.78 14.41
N CYS A 199 -7.50 4.53 14.78
CA CYS A 199 -8.28 3.64 13.94
C CYS A 199 -9.79 3.71 14.05
N GLY A 200 -10.30 4.69 14.81
CA GLY A 200 -11.71 4.81 15.13
C GLY A 200 -12.23 3.58 15.88
N SER A 201 -12.91 3.77 17.00
CA SER A 201 -14.03 2.88 17.29
C SER A 201 -14.99 3.05 16.12
N ARG A 202 -15.19 2.00 15.31
CA ARG A 202 -16.22 1.92 14.25
C ARG A 202 -17.41 2.78 14.68
N ALA A 203 -17.66 3.91 14.00
CA ALA A 203 -18.87 4.67 14.26
C ALA A 203 -20.01 3.71 13.93
N VAL A 204 -20.65 3.18 14.98
CA VAL A 204 -21.88 2.42 14.85
C VAL A 204 -22.90 3.48 14.45
N VAL A 205 -23.15 3.56 13.15
CA VAL A 205 -24.31 4.25 12.58
C VAL A 205 -25.60 3.69 13.15
#